data_AF-A0A3P8KGT9-F1
#
_entry.id   AF-A0A3P8KGT9-F1
#
_cell.length_a   1.000
_cell.length_b   1.000
_cell.length_c   1.000
_cell.angle_alpha   90.00
_cell.angle_beta   90.00
_cell.angle_gamma   90.00
#
_symmetry.space_group_name_H-M   'P 1'
#
loop_
_entity.id
_entity.type
_entity.pdbx_description
1 polymer ?
#
loop_
_entity_poly.entity_id
_entity_poly.type
_entity_poly.pdbx_seq_one_letter_code
_entity_poly.pdbx_strand_id
1 'polypeptide(L)'
;MMSIGSVKSAGSAGNYYTDKDNYYVIGSMDERWQGKGAESLGLDGKVDKKVFTDLLKGKLPDGSDLTRMQDGVNKHRPGYDLTFSAPKSVAVMAMIGGDKRLIDAHNQAVTEAVKQVETLAATRVMTDGKSETVLTGNLIVAKFNHDTNRNQEPLLHTHAVVINATQNGDKWQSLGTDTVGKTGFIENVYANQVAFGKIYREVLKPLVEKLGYETEVVGKHGMWEMKEVPVEPFSTRTQEVREAAGPDASLKSRDVAALDTRKSKETLDPAEKMVEWVNTLKETGFDMRGYREDADKRATDIASAPVSPVKTDVPDISDVVTKAIAGLSDRKVQFTYADLLARTVSQLEAKPGVFEQARTGIDAAIEREQLIPLDREKGLFTSNIHVLDELSVKALSQEIQRQNHVSVTPDTAVVRQSPFSDAVSVLAQDRPTMGLVSGQGGAAGQRERVAELTLMAREQGRDVHIIAADNRSREFLSADARLAGETVTGKSALQDGTAFIPGGTLIVDQAEKMSLKETLSLLDGAMRHNVQVLLSDSGKRSGTGSALTVLKESGGKYLSLAGRKAGDCGHHQ
;
A
#
# COMPACT_ATOMS: atom_id res chain seq x y z
N MET A 1 7.64 15.55 -4.65
CA MET A 1 7.50 14.08 -4.57
C MET A 1 8.66 13.51 -3.78
N MET A 2 8.56 12.28 -3.26
CA MET A 2 9.68 11.58 -2.63
C MET A 2 9.93 10.25 -3.34
N SER A 3 11.16 10.01 -3.78
CA SER A 3 11.64 8.70 -4.24
C SER A 3 12.64 8.11 -3.25
N ILE A 4 12.80 6.79 -3.29
CA ILE A 4 13.63 6.04 -2.34
C ILE A 4 14.64 5.22 -3.15
N GLY A 5 15.93 5.42 -2.88
CA GLY A 5 17.04 4.67 -3.45
C GLY A 5 17.89 4.00 -2.38
N SER A 6 18.60 2.94 -2.75
CA SER A 6 19.65 2.36 -1.91
C SER A 6 21.02 2.92 -2.30
N VAL A 7 21.82 3.29 -1.29
CA VAL A 7 23.19 3.76 -1.52
C VAL A 7 24.08 2.55 -1.77
N LYS A 8 24.50 2.34 -3.02
CA LYS A 8 25.19 1.11 -3.44
C LYS A 8 26.62 0.96 -2.92
N SER A 9 27.39 2.05 -2.86
CA SER A 9 28.77 2.01 -2.36
C SER A 9 29.17 3.32 -1.71
N ALA A 10 29.89 3.25 -0.59
CA ALA A 10 30.34 4.44 0.14
C ALA A 10 31.29 5.32 -0.70
N GLY A 11 32.24 4.70 -1.41
CA GLY A 11 33.24 5.42 -2.21
C GLY A 11 32.63 6.14 -3.42
N SER A 12 31.76 5.47 -4.17
CA SER A 12 31.07 6.10 -5.31
C SER A 12 30.08 7.15 -4.85
N ALA A 13 29.36 6.91 -3.76
CA ALA A 13 28.37 7.84 -3.21
C ALA A 13 29.02 9.13 -2.70
N GLY A 14 30.13 9.03 -1.97
CA GLY A 14 30.87 10.19 -1.47
C GLY A 14 31.30 11.14 -2.59
N ASN A 15 31.69 10.61 -3.76
CA ASN A 15 31.96 11.43 -4.95
C ASN A 15 30.67 11.93 -5.60
N TYR A 16 29.72 11.03 -5.85
CA TYR A 16 28.48 11.31 -6.58
C TYR A 16 27.67 12.45 -5.98
N TYR A 17 27.48 12.49 -4.66
CA TYR A 17 26.63 13.52 -4.04
C TYR A 17 27.31 14.88 -3.99
N THR A 18 28.64 14.92 -3.87
CA THR A 18 29.44 16.15 -3.74
C THR A 18 29.93 16.74 -5.07
N ASP A 19 29.58 16.13 -6.19
CA ASP A 19 30.10 16.54 -7.50
C ASP A 19 29.50 17.87 -7.97
N LYS A 20 30.36 18.77 -8.47
CA LYS A 20 30.02 20.13 -8.92
C LYS A 20 29.02 20.12 -10.07
N ASP A 21 29.06 19.08 -10.90
CA ASP A 21 28.15 18.89 -12.03
C ASP A 21 26.68 18.72 -11.61
N ASN A 22 26.38 18.59 -10.31
CA ASN A 22 25.03 18.40 -9.81
C ASN A 22 24.34 19.65 -9.25
N TYR A 23 25.05 20.77 -9.08
CA TYR A 23 24.53 21.98 -8.42
C TYR A 23 25.01 23.28 -9.07
N TYR A 24 25.36 23.22 -10.36
CA TYR A 24 26.02 24.32 -11.05
C TYR A 24 25.11 25.55 -11.26
N VAL A 25 23.80 25.37 -11.36
CA VAL A 25 22.83 26.46 -11.59
C VAL A 25 22.54 27.20 -10.30
N ILE A 26 22.36 26.45 -9.21
CA ILE A 26 22.11 27.03 -7.89
C ILE A 26 23.37 27.69 -7.30
N GLY A 27 24.57 27.33 -7.80
CA GLY A 27 25.86 27.92 -7.45
C GLY A 27 26.39 27.52 -6.06
N SER A 28 25.56 26.87 -5.24
CA SER A 28 25.91 26.27 -3.96
C SER A 28 25.03 25.04 -3.73
N MET A 29 25.63 23.92 -3.32
CA MET A 29 24.94 22.67 -3.01
C MET A 29 24.12 22.75 -1.71
N ASP A 30 24.40 23.74 -0.86
CA ASP A 30 23.80 23.91 0.48
C ASP A 30 23.76 22.59 1.28
N GLU A 31 24.89 21.89 1.29
CA GLU A 31 25.02 20.61 1.95
C GLU A 31 24.99 20.76 3.47
N ARG A 32 24.09 20.02 4.11
CA ARG A 32 23.83 20.20 5.54
C ARG A 32 23.43 18.92 6.26
N TRP A 33 23.89 18.79 7.50
CA TRP A 33 23.46 17.74 8.40
C TRP A 33 22.04 17.99 8.93
N GLN A 34 21.35 16.90 9.28
CA GLN A 34 20.09 16.92 10.01
C GLN A 34 19.93 15.64 10.83
N GLY A 35 19.22 15.75 11.95
CA GLY A 35 18.73 14.64 12.76
C GLY A 35 19.40 14.62 14.11
N LYS A 36 18.68 14.12 15.11
CA LYS A 36 19.15 14.02 16.50
C LYS A 36 20.41 13.17 16.63
N GLY A 37 20.58 12.18 15.75
CA GLY A 37 21.79 11.37 15.70
C GLY A 37 22.99 12.14 15.13
N ALA A 38 22.77 13.07 14.19
CA ALA A 38 23.82 13.97 13.73
C ALA A 38 24.22 14.94 14.85
N GLU A 39 23.22 15.53 15.53
CA GLU A 39 23.42 16.43 16.67
C GLU A 39 24.21 15.75 17.82
N SER A 40 23.89 14.50 18.16
CA SER A 40 24.58 13.77 19.23
C SER A 40 26.05 13.47 18.91
N LEU A 41 26.42 13.45 17.62
CA LEU A 41 27.80 13.30 17.15
C LEU A 41 28.50 14.65 16.90
N GLY A 42 27.85 15.77 17.21
CA GLY A 42 28.38 17.11 16.94
C GLY A 42 28.46 17.45 15.46
N LEU A 43 27.67 16.78 14.60
CA LEU A 43 27.61 17.03 13.17
C LEU A 43 26.57 18.12 12.89
N ASP A 44 27.05 19.34 12.65
CA ASP A 44 26.22 20.49 12.31
C ASP A 44 26.80 21.23 11.09
N GLY A 45 25.94 21.97 10.39
CA GLY A 45 26.32 22.74 9.22
C GLY A 45 26.82 21.88 8.07
N LYS A 46 27.94 22.29 7.46
CA LYS A 46 28.44 21.76 6.18
C LYS A 46 28.86 20.29 6.29
N VAL A 47 28.49 19.49 5.28
CA VAL A 47 28.89 18.08 5.19
C VAL A 47 30.35 17.96 4.74
N ASP A 48 31.23 17.51 5.63
CA ASP A 48 32.59 17.12 5.26
C ASP A 48 32.59 15.79 4.49
N LYS A 49 33.23 15.77 3.32
CA LYS A 49 33.23 14.62 2.42
C LYS A 49 33.89 13.38 3.04
N LYS A 50 34.97 13.56 3.82
CA LYS A 50 35.66 12.44 4.45
C LYS A 50 34.80 11.85 5.56
N VAL A 51 34.26 12.70 6.44
CA VAL A 51 33.33 12.30 7.51
C VAL A 51 32.10 11.59 6.94
N PHE A 52 31.48 12.14 5.91
CA PHE A 52 30.36 11.51 5.22
C PHE A 52 30.72 10.13 4.64
N THR A 53 31.87 10.02 3.99
CA THR A 53 32.34 8.74 3.42
C THR A 53 32.63 7.71 4.51
N ASP A 54 33.16 8.12 5.66
CA ASP A 54 33.43 7.24 6.79
C ASP A 54 32.13 6.79 7.48
N LEU A 55 31.16 7.69 7.64
CA LEU A 55 29.80 7.36 8.09
C LEU A 55 29.11 6.32 7.20
N LEU A 56 29.21 6.47 5.87
CA LEU A 56 28.71 5.49 4.90
C LEU A 56 29.42 4.12 4.97
N LYS A 57 30.60 4.03 5.61
CA LYS A 57 31.27 2.75 5.89
C LYS A 57 30.87 2.17 7.24
N GLY A 58 30.11 2.90 8.05
CA GLY A 58 29.75 2.54 9.41
C GLY A 58 30.74 3.02 10.46
N LYS A 59 31.63 3.99 10.14
CA LYS A 59 32.59 4.55 11.11
C LYS A 59 32.09 5.89 11.61
N LEU A 60 31.86 6.01 12.92
CA LEU A 60 31.27 7.18 13.54
C LEU A 60 32.36 8.09 14.15
N PRO A 61 32.12 9.42 14.23
CA PRO A 61 33.09 10.39 14.77
C PRO A 61 33.46 10.16 16.25
N ASP A 62 32.56 9.55 17.02
CA ASP A 62 32.75 9.23 18.45
C ASP A 62 33.64 7.99 18.68
N GLY A 63 34.11 7.35 17.61
CA GLY A 63 34.92 6.13 17.64
C GLY A 63 34.11 4.83 17.53
N SER A 64 32.78 4.91 17.51
CA SER A 64 31.93 3.73 17.30
C SER A 64 32.11 3.16 15.88
N ASP A 65 32.12 1.83 15.76
CA ASP A 65 32.36 1.13 14.49
C ASP A 65 31.27 0.07 14.25
N LEU A 66 30.50 0.27 13.18
CA LEU A 66 29.43 -0.61 12.68
C LEU A 66 29.85 -1.40 11.43
N THR A 67 31.14 -1.43 11.12
CA THR A 67 31.66 -2.22 9.99
C THR A 67 31.41 -3.70 10.20
N ARG A 68 31.19 -4.42 9.10
CA ARG A 68 31.03 -5.87 9.12
C ARG A 68 31.90 -6.48 8.03
N MET A 69 33.15 -6.77 8.35
CA MET A 69 34.09 -7.36 7.40
C MET A 69 33.78 -8.84 7.18
N GLN A 70 33.54 -9.22 5.93
CA GLN A 70 33.39 -10.60 5.48
C GLN A 70 34.13 -10.77 4.16
N ASP A 71 35.08 -11.70 4.11
CA ASP A 71 35.92 -11.96 2.92
C ASP A 71 36.64 -10.71 2.39
N GLY A 72 37.11 -9.83 3.29
CA GLY A 72 37.77 -8.57 2.94
C GLY A 72 36.83 -7.45 2.45
N VAL A 73 35.52 -7.70 2.40
CA VAL A 73 34.50 -6.74 1.97
C VAL A 73 33.67 -6.30 3.17
N ASN A 74 33.49 -4.98 3.32
CA ASN A 74 32.57 -4.45 4.32
C ASN A 74 31.12 -4.69 3.87
N LYS A 75 30.37 -5.48 4.65
CA LYS A 75 28.94 -5.79 4.44
C LYS A 75 28.01 -4.78 5.11
N HIS A 76 28.54 -3.77 5.81
CA HIS A 76 27.74 -2.65 6.28
C HIS A 76 27.04 -1.99 5.09
N ARG A 77 25.70 -1.87 5.17
CA ARG A 77 24.93 -1.15 4.16
C ARG A 77 25.16 0.34 4.36
N PRO A 78 25.56 1.11 3.33
CA PRO A 78 25.89 2.52 3.53
C PRO A 78 24.74 3.39 4.05
N GLY A 79 23.54 3.15 3.54
CA GLY A 79 22.37 3.95 3.86
C GLY A 79 21.32 3.94 2.77
N TYR A 80 20.40 4.89 2.89
CA TYR A 80 19.25 5.07 2.01
C TYR A 80 19.22 6.51 1.49
N ASP A 81 18.82 6.69 0.24
CA ASP A 81 18.68 7.99 -0.40
C ASP A 81 17.19 8.32 -0.51
N LEU A 82 16.75 9.32 0.25
CA LEU A 82 15.39 9.85 0.17
C LEU A 82 15.43 11.13 -0.66
N THR A 83 15.09 11.01 -1.94
CA THR A 83 15.16 12.14 -2.86
C THR A 83 13.84 12.89 -2.89
N PHE A 84 13.85 14.14 -2.42
CA PHE A 84 12.68 15.03 -2.46
C PHE A 84 12.77 15.94 -3.66
N SER A 85 11.90 15.76 -4.65
CA SER A 85 11.87 16.62 -5.85
C SER A 85 10.74 17.63 -5.77
N ALA A 86 11.05 18.91 -6.02
CA ALA A 86 10.07 19.98 -6.11
C ALA A 86 9.17 19.83 -7.36
N PRO A 87 7.97 20.45 -7.35
CA PRO A 87 7.19 20.65 -8.57
C PRO A 87 8.01 21.32 -9.66
N LYS A 88 7.68 21.04 -10.93
CA LYS A 88 8.49 21.54 -12.07
C LYS A 88 8.46 23.06 -12.14
N SER A 89 7.30 23.67 -11.92
CA SER A 89 7.11 25.12 -11.87
C SER A 89 8.00 25.79 -10.83
N VAL A 90 8.13 25.20 -9.63
CA VAL A 90 9.03 25.69 -8.58
C VAL A 90 10.48 25.66 -9.06
N ALA A 91 10.91 24.58 -9.74
CA ALA A 91 12.26 24.49 -10.30
C ALA A 91 12.52 25.54 -11.40
N VAL A 92 11.56 25.75 -12.30
CA VAL A 92 11.62 26.78 -13.36
C VAL A 92 11.77 28.18 -12.75
N MET A 93 10.92 28.54 -11.78
CA MET A 93 10.96 29.85 -11.14
C MET A 93 12.21 30.06 -10.28
N ALA A 94 12.68 29.01 -9.59
CA ALA A 94 13.88 29.08 -8.78
C ALA A 94 15.16 29.22 -9.63
N MET A 95 15.29 28.42 -10.69
CA MET A 95 16.53 28.30 -11.47
C MET A 95 16.60 29.29 -12.62
N ILE A 96 15.57 29.33 -13.47
CA ILE A 96 15.53 30.21 -14.64
C ILE A 96 15.07 31.60 -14.21
N GLY A 97 14.06 31.66 -13.34
CA GLY A 97 13.57 32.90 -12.77
C GLY A 97 14.52 33.54 -11.75
N GLY A 98 15.45 32.76 -11.17
CA GLY A 98 16.44 33.23 -10.21
C GLY A 98 15.87 33.58 -8.83
N ASP A 99 14.67 33.13 -8.48
CA ASP A 99 14.07 33.39 -7.17
C ASP A 99 14.58 32.39 -6.11
N LYS A 100 15.66 32.76 -5.41
CA LYS A 100 16.28 31.93 -4.38
C LYS A 100 15.39 31.66 -3.17
N ARG A 101 14.35 32.48 -2.92
CA ARG A 101 13.39 32.27 -1.82
C ARG A 101 12.65 30.94 -1.97
N LEU A 102 12.46 30.48 -3.20
CA LEU A 102 11.86 29.17 -3.50
C LEU A 102 12.79 28.00 -3.14
N ILE A 103 14.11 28.20 -3.22
CA ILE A 103 15.10 27.21 -2.75
C ILE A 103 15.07 27.12 -1.23
N ASP A 104 14.95 28.25 -0.54
CA ASP A 104 14.79 28.28 0.92
C ASP A 104 13.48 27.59 1.35
N ALA A 105 12.38 27.86 0.64
CA ALA A 105 11.10 27.19 0.86
C ALA A 105 11.20 25.67 0.65
N HIS A 106 11.90 25.23 -0.41
CA HIS A 106 12.22 23.81 -0.64
C HIS A 106 13.01 23.22 0.53
N ASN A 107 14.07 23.90 0.96
CA ASN A 107 14.93 23.45 2.04
C ASN A 107 14.19 23.29 3.38
N GLN A 108 13.31 24.23 3.70
CA GLN A 108 12.43 24.15 4.87
C GLN A 108 11.46 22.96 4.77
N ALA A 109 10.82 22.80 3.61
CA ALA A 109 9.90 21.69 3.39
C ALA A 109 10.55 20.30 3.48
N VAL A 110 11.77 20.16 2.95
CA VAL A 110 12.56 18.92 3.10
C VAL A 110 12.91 18.68 4.56
N THR A 111 13.29 19.72 5.31
CA THR A 111 13.65 19.62 6.72
C THR A 111 12.48 19.10 7.55
N GLU A 112 11.28 19.64 7.35
CA GLU A 112 10.07 19.16 8.03
C GLU A 112 9.69 17.73 7.63
N ALA A 113 9.83 17.38 6.34
CA ALA A 113 9.54 16.01 5.89
C ALA A 113 10.52 14.99 6.50
N VAL A 114 11.82 15.30 6.53
CA VAL A 114 12.86 14.44 7.14
C VAL A 114 12.65 14.30 8.65
N LYS A 115 12.16 15.34 9.33
CA LYS A 115 11.80 15.26 10.76
C LYS A 115 10.71 14.22 11.01
N GLN A 116 9.75 14.08 10.09
CA GLN A 116 8.73 13.02 10.18
C GLN A 116 9.32 11.64 9.86
N VAL A 117 10.29 11.54 8.94
CA VAL A 117 10.98 10.27 8.66
C VAL A 117 11.77 9.80 9.90
N GLU A 118 12.40 10.73 10.61
CA GLU A 118 13.17 10.44 11.83
C GLU A 118 12.31 9.81 12.94
N THR A 119 11.02 10.11 13.01
CA THR A 119 10.14 9.46 14.00
C THR A 119 9.94 7.97 13.73
N LEU A 120 10.19 7.51 12.51
CA LEU A 120 10.15 6.09 12.14
C LEU A 120 11.49 5.37 12.35
N ALA A 121 12.54 6.09 12.78
CA ALA A 121 13.85 5.50 13.02
C ALA A 121 13.74 4.35 14.03
N ALA A 122 14.24 3.19 13.62
CA ALA A 122 14.17 1.97 14.38
C ALA A 122 15.42 1.14 14.19
N THR A 123 15.78 0.34 15.19
CA THR A 123 16.81 -0.69 15.11
C THR A 123 16.23 -2.06 15.47
N ARG A 124 17.01 -3.12 15.20
CA ARG A 124 16.65 -4.49 15.54
C ARG A 124 17.49 -4.94 16.74
N VAL A 125 16.83 -5.34 17.81
CA VAL A 125 17.45 -5.84 19.04
C VAL A 125 17.16 -7.33 19.17
N MET A 126 18.11 -8.10 19.69
CA MET A 126 17.90 -9.50 20.08
C MET A 126 17.87 -9.60 21.61
N THR A 127 16.75 -10.09 22.14
CA THR A 127 16.52 -10.31 23.57
C THR A 127 16.05 -11.75 23.73
N ASP A 128 16.74 -12.55 24.56
CA ASP A 128 16.42 -13.96 24.81
C ASP A 128 16.24 -14.83 23.54
N GLY A 129 17.07 -14.59 22.53
CA GLY A 129 17.03 -15.31 21.25
C GLY A 129 15.87 -14.91 20.32
N LYS A 130 15.05 -13.94 20.73
CA LYS A 130 13.99 -13.34 19.92
C LYS A 130 14.43 -11.98 19.43
N SER A 131 13.93 -11.60 18.27
CA SER A 131 14.36 -10.37 17.65
C SER A 131 13.21 -9.41 17.48
N GLU A 132 13.36 -8.22 18.04
CA GLU A 132 12.32 -7.20 18.10
C GLU A 132 12.81 -5.92 17.42
N THR A 133 11.87 -5.18 16.81
CA THR A 133 12.14 -3.86 16.26
C THR A 133 11.82 -2.80 17.31
N VAL A 134 12.80 -1.96 17.64
CA VAL A 134 12.68 -0.91 18.66
C VAL A 134 12.85 0.46 18.00
N LEU A 135 11.91 1.37 18.25
CA LEU A 135 12.01 2.76 17.80
C LEU A 135 13.12 3.48 18.57
N THR A 136 14.02 4.13 17.83
CA THR A 136 15.13 4.91 18.36
C THR A 136 14.91 6.40 18.22
N GLY A 137 14.11 6.83 17.23
CA GLY A 137 13.69 8.21 17.05
C GLY A 137 14.83 9.20 16.73
N ASN A 138 15.95 8.71 16.21
CA ASN A 138 17.10 9.51 15.83
C ASN A 138 17.76 8.98 14.54
N LEU A 139 18.10 9.89 13.61
CA LEU A 139 18.81 9.60 12.38
C LEU A 139 20.05 10.50 12.23
N ILE A 140 20.97 10.06 11.38
CA ILE A 140 22.02 10.91 10.81
C ILE A 140 21.69 11.08 9.33
N VAL A 141 21.39 12.30 8.91
CA VAL A 141 21.00 12.60 7.52
C VAL A 141 21.90 13.68 6.93
N ALA A 142 22.54 13.37 5.81
CA ALA A 142 23.24 14.35 4.98
C ALA A 142 22.32 14.79 3.83
N LYS A 143 22.03 16.08 3.71
CA LYS A 143 21.20 16.64 2.64
C LYS A 143 22.08 17.30 1.58
N PHE A 144 21.82 17.01 0.31
CA PHE A 144 22.51 17.60 -0.84
C PHE A 144 21.48 18.13 -1.84
N ASN A 145 21.50 19.42 -2.14
CA ASN A 145 20.60 19.98 -3.17
C ASN A 145 21.24 19.83 -4.53
N HIS A 146 20.50 19.23 -5.46
CA HIS A 146 20.84 19.12 -6.88
C HIS A 146 19.77 19.82 -7.73
N ASP A 147 20.14 20.23 -8.94
CA ASP A 147 19.33 21.15 -9.76
C ASP A 147 18.93 20.63 -11.14
N THR A 148 19.45 19.47 -11.55
CA THR A 148 19.24 18.94 -12.90
C THR A 148 18.75 17.49 -12.89
N ASN A 149 17.85 17.17 -13.80
CA ASN A 149 17.48 15.78 -14.06
C ASN A 149 18.47 15.12 -15.05
N ARG A 150 18.20 13.85 -15.42
CA ARG A 150 19.05 13.10 -16.35
C ARG A 150 18.98 13.59 -17.81
N ASN A 151 17.96 14.35 -18.16
CA ASN A 151 17.81 15.03 -19.45
C ASN A 151 18.34 16.47 -19.39
N GLN A 152 19.02 16.85 -18.29
CA GLN A 152 19.59 18.18 -18.08
C GLN A 152 18.54 19.30 -18.11
N GLU A 153 17.34 19.00 -17.62
CA GLU A 153 16.27 19.98 -17.43
C GLU A 153 16.22 20.44 -15.96
N PRO A 154 15.65 21.63 -15.67
CA PRO A 154 15.52 22.14 -14.30
C PRO A 154 14.77 21.15 -13.41
N LEU A 155 15.40 20.67 -12.34
CA LEU A 155 14.78 19.82 -11.34
C LEU A 155 15.41 20.09 -9.98
N LEU A 156 14.76 20.94 -9.17
CA LEU A 156 15.20 21.15 -7.80
C LEU A 156 14.88 19.90 -6.98
N HIS A 157 15.91 19.25 -6.44
CA HIS A 157 15.72 18.11 -5.57
C HIS A 157 16.79 18.03 -4.48
N THR A 158 16.41 17.54 -3.32
CA THR A 158 17.34 17.22 -2.23
C THR A 158 17.52 15.72 -2.13
N HIS A 159 18.76 15.26 -2.20
CA HIS A 159 19.15 13.93 -1.73
C HIS A 159 19.32 13.97 -0.21
N ALA A 160 18.33 13.49 0.54
CA ALA A 160 18.45 13.28 1.98
C ALA A 160 18.98 11.87 2.24
N VAL A 161 20.31 11.76 2.31
CA VAL A 161 21.02 10.50 2.51
C VAL A 161 20.99 10.13 3.99
N VAL A 162 20.18 9.14 4.33
CA VAL A 162 20.07 8.57 5.66
C VAL A 162 21.18 7.55 5.86
N ILE A 163 22.11 7.83 6.78
CA ILE A 163 23.19 6.91 7.15
C ILE A 163 22.59 5.72 7.90
N ASN A 164 23.10 4.52 7.65
CA ASN A 164 22.65 3.29 8.31
C ASN A 164 23.20 3.15 9.74
N ALA A 165 22.90 4.14 10.58
CA ALA A 165 23.26 4.18 11.99
C ALA A 165 22.18 4.92 12.77
N THR A 166 21.85 4.38 13.95
CA THR A 166 20.93 4.99 14.91
C THR A 166 21.34 4.60 16.32
N GLN A 167 21.11 5.49 17.27
CA GLN A 167 21.50 5.32 18.67
C GLN A 167 20.35 4.69 19.47
N ASN A 168 20.67 3.66 20.24
CA ASN A 168 19.74 2.97 21.15
C ASN A 168 20.39 2.82 22.52
N GLY A 169 19.99 3.67 23.47
CA GLY A 169 20.73 3.86 24.72
C GLY A 169 22.17 4.32 24.43
N ASP A 170 23.15 3.66 25.03
CA ASP A 170 24.57 4.02 24.87
C ASP A 170 25.23 3.40 23.62
N LYS A 171 24.47 2.70 22.77
CA LYS A 171 25.03 1.95 21.63
C LYS A 171 24.52 2.48 20.31
N TRP A 172 25.43 2.60 19.34
CA TRP A 172 25.07 2.73 17.94
C TRP A 172 24.78 1.37 17.33
N GLN A 173 23.74 1.31 16.51
CA GLN A 173 23.31 0.12 15.80
C GLN A 173 22.89 0.49 14.37
N SER A 174 22.86 -0.48 13.47
CA SER A 174 22.28 -0.27 12.13
C SER A 174 20.77 -0.04 12.22
N LEU A 175 20.23 0.67 11.23
CA LEU A 175 18.78 0.79 11.06
C LEU A 175 18.17 -0.60 10.82
N GLY A 176 17.04 -0.85 11.46
CA GLY A 176 16.36 -2.12 11.43
C GLY A 176 15.84 -2.43 10.04
N THR A 177 16.10 -3.65 9.56
CA THR A 177 15.42 -4.20 8.38
C THR A 177 14.76 -5.51 8.75
N ASP A 178 13.48 -5.61 8.41
CA ASP A 178 12.68 -6.80 8.61
C ASP A 178 11.84 -7.05 7.36
N THR A 179 12.36 -7.88 6.47
CA THR A 179 11.69 -8.19 5.21
C THR A 179 10.47 -9.09 5.37
N VAL A 180 10.32 -9.76 6.52
CA VAL A 180 9.23 -10.71 6.78
C VAL A 180 8.05 -9.99 7.41
N GLY A 181 8.25 -9.40 8.59
CA GLY A 181 7.22 -8.66 9.31
C GLY A 181 7.01 -7.24 8.81
N LYS A 182 7.91 -6.72 7.95
CA LYS A 182 7.87 -5.34 7.42
C LYS A 182 7.82 -4.29 8.52
N THR A 183 8.45 -4.59 9.66
CA THR A 183 8.47 -3.71 10.83
C THR A 183 9.69 -2.78 10.85
N GLY A 184 10.70 -3.04 10.01
CA GLY A 184 11.93 -2.26 9.95
C GLY A 184 11.76 -0.83 9.45
N PHE A 185 12.81 -0.02 9.58
CA PHE A 185 12.82 1.39 9.21
C PHE A 185 12.45 1.59 7.74
N ILE A 186 13.20 0.96 6.82
CA ILE A 186 13.03 1.22 5.40
C ILE A 186 11.69 0.67 4.87
N GLU A 187 11.21 -0.45 5.40
CA GLU A 187 9.91 -1.01 5.04
C GLU A 187 8.77 -0.04 5.41
N ASN A 188 8.85 0.60 6.58
CA ASN A 188 7.92 1.66 6.97
C ASN A 188 8.03 2.91 6.08
N VAL A 189 9.24 3.31 5.68
CA VAL A 189 9.44 4.44 4.76
C VAL A 189 8.82 4.14 3.38
N TYR A 190 8.97 2.92 2.86
CA TYR A 190 8.32 2.50 1.61
C TYR A 190 6.79 2.49 1.74
N ALA A 191 6.25 1.93 2.82
CA ALA A 191 4.81 1.89 3.06
C ALA A 191 4.18 3.31 3.12
N ASN A 192 4.97 4.28 3.60
CA ASN A 192 4.55 5.68 3.78
C ASN A 192 5.12 6.65 2.73
N GLN A 193 5.68 6.16 1.63
CA GLN A 193 6.37 7.00 0.64
C GLN A 193 5.47 8.13 0.10
N VAL A 194 4.21 7.81 -0.21
CA VAL A 194 3.23 8.79 -0.71
C VAL A 194 2.91 9.83 0.35
N ALA A 195 2.80 9.42 1.63
CA ALA A 195 2.53 10.31 2.75
C ALA A 195 3.68 11.29 2.98
N PHE A 196 4.93 10.82 3.01
CA PHE A 196 6.10 11.71 3.11
C PHE A 196 6.20 12.68 1.93
N GLY A 197 5.95 12.18 0.72
CA GLY A 197 5.88 13.05 -0.46
C GLY A 197 4.77 14.10 -0.37
N LYS A 198 3.63 13.77 0.25
CA LYS A 198 2.51 14.69 0.49
C LYS A 198 2.87 15.72 1.56
N ILE A 199 3.43 15.31 2.70
CA ILE A 199 3.89 16.22 3.77
C ILE A 199 4.86 17.25 3.20
N TYR A 200 5.87 16.81 2.45
CA TYR A 200 6.80 17.72 1.77
C TYR A 200 6.07 18.76 0.90
N ARG A 201 5.08 18.34 0.09
CA ARG A 201 4.32 19.24 -0.79
C ARG A 201 3.38 20.18 -0.04
N GLU A 202 2.76 19.71 1.03
CA GLU A 202 1.84 20.50 1.88
C GLU A 202 2.59 21.50 2.77
N VAL A 203 3.86 21.23 3.11
CA VAL A 203 4.72 22.23 3.75
C VAL A 203 5.24 23.24 2.73
N LEU A 204 5.64 22.78 1.54
CA LEU A 204 6.16 23.67 0.48
C LEU A 204 5.09 24.65 -0.04
N LYS A 205 3.86 24.17 -0.26
CA LYS A 205 2.77 24.96 -0.85
C LYS A 205 2.52 26.29 -0.14
N PRO A 206 2.25 26.34 1.18
CA PRO A 206 2.00 27.61 1.88
C PRO A 206 3.25 28.51 1.93
N LEU A 207 4.46 27.94 1.95
CA LEU A 207 5.69 28.74 1.85
C LEU A 207 5.80 29.44 0.50
N VAL A 208 5.41 28.76 -0.57
CA VAL A 208 5.35 29.30 -1.94
C VAL A 208 4.22 30.32 -2.08
N GLU A 209 3.03 30.04 -1.54
CA GLU A 209 1.88 30.96 -1.57
C GLU A 209 2.14 32.23 -0.75
N LYS A 210 2.89 32.12 0.36
CA LYS A 210 3.35 33.27 1.15
C LYS A 210 4.30 34.19 0.36
N LEU A 211 5.00 33.65 -0.64
CA LEU A 211 5.79 34.45 -1.59
C LEU A 211 4.94 35.03 -2.73
N GLY A 212 3.61 34.88 -2.66
CA GLY A 212 2.66 35.45 -3.62
C GLY A 212 2.48 34.64 -4.89
N TYR A 213 3.01 33.42 -4.97
CA TYR A 213 2.76 32.52 -6.09
C TYR A 213 1.43 31.79 -5.93
N GLU A 214 0.63 31.74 -6.98
CA GLU A 214 -0.63 30.98 -6.97
C GLU A 214 -0.39 29.54 -7.39
N THR A 215 -1.06 28.59 -6.72
CA THR A 215 -0.91 27.15 -7.00
C THR A 215 -2.22 26.51 -7.44
N GLU A 216 -2.13 25.45 -8.25
CA GLU A 216 -3.27 24.62 -8.65
C GLU A 216 -2.92 23.13 -8.61
N VAL A 217 -3.91 22.28 -8.30
CA VAL A 217 -3.73 20.82 -8.23
C VAL A 217 -3.86 20.24 -9.62
N VAL A 218 -2.78 19.63 -10.13
CA VAL A 218 -2.70 19.09 -11.51
C VAL A 218 -2.56 17.57 -11.54
N GLY A 219 -2.55 16.90 -10.38
CA GLY A 219 -2.39 15.44 -10.34
C GLY A 219 -2.85 14.77 -9.05
N LYS A 220 -2.79 13.43 -9.06
CA LYS A 220 -3.17 12.56 -7.92
C LYS A 220 -2.33 12.86 -6.67
N HIS A 221 -2.88 12.56 -5.50
CA HIS A 221 -2.20 12.67 -4.21
C HIS A 221 -1.68 14.08 -3.87
N GLY A 222 -2.39 15.12 -4.32
CA GLY A 222 -2.03 16.52 -4.04
C GLY A 222 -0.76 16.95 -4.78
N MET A 223 -0.55 16.48 -6.01
CA MET A 223 0.47 17.03 -6.89
C MET A 223 -0.05 18.36 -7.46
N TRP A 224 0.73 19.42 -7.28
CA TRP A 224 0.37 20.78 -7.67
C TRP A 224 1.51 21.44 -8.42
N GLU A 225 1.18 22.44 -9.23
CA GLU A 225 2.12 23.32 -9.93
C GLU A 225 1.68 24.78 -9.70
N MET A 226 2.55 25.75 -9.96
CA MET A 226 2.17 27.16 -10.00
C MET A 226 1.36 27.43 -11.26
N LYS A 227 0.31 28.25 -11.15
CA LYS A 227 -0.54 28.61 -12.29
C LYS A 227 0.28 29.27 -13.39
N GLU A 228 -0.02 28.94 -14.64
CA GLU A 228 0.52 29.55 -15.88
C GLU A 228 2.01 29.32 -16.15
N VAL A 229 2.78 28.74 -15.22
CA VAL A 229 4.20 28.43 -15.45
C VAL A 229 4.34 27.27 -16.43
N PRO A 230 5.06 27.41 -17.55
CA PRO A 230 5.18 26.36 -18.56
C PRO A 230 6.08 25.21 -18.08
N VAL A 231 5.44 24.10 -17.68
CA VAL A 231 6.14 22.91 -17.16
C VAL A 231 6.48 21.86 -18.23
N GLU A 232 5.68 21.78 -19.30
CA GLU A 232 5.80 20.74 -20.33
C GLU A 232 7.14 20.77 -21.09
N PRO A 233 7.69 21.94 -21.51
CA PRO A 233 8.96 21.99 -22.24
C PRO A 233 10.16 21.45 -21.46
N PHE A 234 10.05 21.41 -20.12
CA PHE A 234 11.10 20.95 -19.22
C PHE A 234 10.80 19.59 -18.58
N SER A 235 9.88 18.81 -19.16
CA SER A 235 9.40 17.55 -18.61
C SER A 235 9.60 16.35 -19.55
N THR A 236 10.54 16.42 -20.49
CA THR A 236 10.81 15.37 -21.48
C THR A 236 11.13 14.03 -20.83
N ARG A 237 11.85 14.03 -19.69
CA ARG A 237 12.15 12.80 -18.95
C ARG A 237 10.89 12.06 -18.51
N THR A 238 9.86 12.79 -18.08
CA THR A 238 8.59 12.18 -17.66
C THR A 238 7.83 11.61 -18.85
N GLN A 239 7.90 12.29 -20.00
CA GLN A 239 7.29 11.85 -21.26
C GLN A 239 7.93 10.55 -21.74
N GLU A 240 9.27 10.48 -21.82
CA GLU A 240 10.01 9.26 -22.18
C GLU A 240 9.64 8.05 -21.31
N VAL A 241 9.56 8.21 -19.98
CA VAL A 241 9.18 7.12 -19.07
C VAL A 241 7.74 6.68 -19.29
N ARG A 242 6.82 7.61 -19.56
CA ARG A 242 5.42 7.29 -19.83
C ARG A 242 5.26 6.56 -21.16
N GLU A 243 5.97 6.99 -22.19
CA GLU A 243 5.97 6.35 -23.51
C GLU A 243 6.53 4.93 -23.45
N ALA A 244 7.66 4.74 -22.76
CA ALA A 244 8.27 3.43 -22.62
C ALA A 244 7.46 2.46 -21.74
N ALA A 245 6.81 2.95 -20.68
CA ALA A 245 6.05 2.11 -19.76
C ALA A 245 4.61 1.83 -20.25
N GLY A 246 4.00 2.76 -20.97
CA GLY A 246 2.58 2.75 -21.32
C GLY A 246 1.69 3.45 -20.27
N PRO A 247 0.45 3.83 -20.63
CA PRO A 247 -0.44 4.65 -19.79
C PRO A 247 -0.91 3.93 -18.51
N ASP A 248 -1.12 2.61 -18.57
CA ASP A 248 -1.62 1.80 -17.45
C ASP A 248 -0.51 1.02 -16.72
N ALA A 249 0.74 1.44 -16.90
CA ALA A 249 1.90 0.78 -16.32
C ALA A 249 1.86 0.77 -14.79
N SER A 250 2.16 -0.39 -14.21
CA SER A 250 2.40 -0.50 -12.76
C SER A 250 3.60 0.39 -12.34
N LEU A 251 3.65 0.82 -11.08
CA LEU A 251 4.79 1.60 -10.55
C LEU A 251 6.12 0.88 -10.79
N LYS A 252 6.16 -0.44 -10.60
CA LYS A 252 7.34 -1.25 -10.84
C LYS A 252 7.77 -1.26 -12.31
N SER A 253 6.81 -1.32 -13.23
CA SER A 253 7.08 -1.22 -14.68
C SER A 253 7.66 0.15 -15.03
N ARG A 254 7.16 1.22 -14.40
CA ARG A 254 7.68 2.58 -14.58
C ARG A 254 9.09 2.74 -14.02
N ASP A 255 9.42 2.10 -12.92
CA ASP A 255 10.79 2.12 -12.36
C ASP A 255 11.79 1.44 -13.31
N VAL A 256 11.41 0.32 -13.92
CA VAL A 256 12.23 -0.36 -14.94
C VAL A 256 12.41 0.53 -16.16
N ALA A 257 11.31 1.06 -16.71
CA ALA A 257 11.37 1.99 -17.84
C ALA A 257 12.23 3.22 -17.52
N ALA A 258 12.19 3.72 -16.28
CA ALA A 258 12.99 4.85 -15.83
C ALA A 258 14.49 4.54 -15.75
N LEU A 259 14.88 3.27 -15.57
CA LEU A 259 16.27 2.84 -15.61
C LEU A 259 16.74 2.55 -17.04
N ASP A 260 15.90 1.90 -17.85
CA ASP A 260 16.25 1.49 -19.22
C ASP A 260 16.39 2.69 -20.16
N THR A 261 15.52 3.68 -20.02
CA THR A 261 15.58 4.93 -20.82
C THR A 261 16.61 5.94 -20.28
N ARG A 262 17.33 5.60 -19.20
CA ARG A 262 18.23 6.53 -18.53
C ARG A 262 19.52 6.73 -19.32
N LYS A 263 19.76 7.97 -19.77
CA LYS A 263 21.04 8.38 -20.33
C LYS A 263 22.13 8.53 -19.26
N SER A 264 23.38 8.31 -19.66
CA SER A 264 24.55 8.70 -18.86
C SER A 264 24.54 10.21 -18.63
N LYS A 265 25.02 10.67 -17.47
CA LYS A 265 25.22 12.12 -17.26
C LYS A 265 26.42 12.54 -18.11
N GLU A 266 26.21 13.54 -18.96
CA GLU A 266 27.28 14.25 -19.67
C GLU A 266 27.69 15.47 -18.84
N THR A 267 28.99 15.74 -18.76
CA THR A 267 29.52 16.98 -18.18
C THR A 267 29.37 18.09 -19.21
N LEU A 268 28.72 19.18 -18.84
CA LEU A 268 28.42 20.31 -19.73
C LEU A 268 28.75 21.64 -19.08
N ASP A 269 28.88 22.68 -19.91
CA ASP A 269 29.07 24.06 -19.44
C ASP A 269 27.76 24.59 -18.81
N PRO A 270 27.80 24.94 -17.51
CA PRO A 270 26.70 25.61 -16.81
C PRO A 270 26.05 26.78 -17.55
N ALA A 271 26.87 27.61 -18.18
CA ALA A 271 26.42 28.82 -18.85
C ALA A 271 25.63 28.48 -20.13
N GLU A 272 26.10 27.51 -20.90
CA GLU A 272 25.40 27.04 -22.11
C GLU A 272 24.03 26.48 -21.76
N LYS A 273 23.92 25.70 -20.68
CA LYS A 273 22.62 25.14 -20.24
C LYS A 273 21.64 26.19 -19.77
N MET A 274 22.10 27.21 -19.05
CA MET A 274 21.24 28.33 -18.68
C MET A 274 20.71 29.07 -19.91
N VAL A 275 21.55 29.30 -20.92
CA VAL A 275 21.14 29.94 -22.18
C VAL A 275 20.09 29.09 -22.90
N GLU A 276 20.28 27.77 -22.98
CA GLU A 276 19.30 26.84 -23.55
C GLU A 276 17.95 26.95 -22.83
N TRP A 277 17.93 26.85 -21.50
CA TRP A 277 16.70 26.93 -20.73
C TRP A 277 15.97 28.28 -20.88
N VAL A 278 16.72 29.38 -20.89
CA VAL A 278 16.15 30.72 -21.12
C VAL A 278 15.54 30.82 -22.52
N ASN A 279 16.17 30.24 -23.54
CA ASN A 279 15.64 30.25 -24.90
C ASN A 279 14.38 29.37 -25.02
N THR A 280 14.40 28.16 -24.48
CA THR A 280 13.21 27.28 -24.42
C THR A 280 12.06 27.97 -23.70
N LEU A 281 12.32 28.69 -22.61
CA LEU A 281 11.29 29.44 -21.90
C LEU A 281 10.73 30.58 -22.76
N LYS A 282 11.60 31.33 -23.46
CA LYS A 282 11.16 32.42 -24.37
C LYS A 282 10.24 31.93 -25.49
N GLU A 283 10.49 30.73 -26.02
CA GLU A 283 9.64 30.13 -27.07
C GLU A 283 8.20 29.89 -26.61
N THR A 284 7.96 29.78 -25.30
CA THR A 284 6.60 29.63 -24.74
C THR A 284 5.83 30.95 -24.67
N GLY A 285 6.50 32.09 -24.83
CA GLY A 285 5.91 33.43 -24.63
C GLY A 285 5.68 33.81 -23.16
N PHE A 286 6.18 33.02 -22.20
CA PHE A 286 6.00 33.28 -20.77
C PHE A 286 6.83 34.48 -20.29
N ASP A 287 6.15 35.51 -19.76
CA ASP A 287 6.81 36.66 -19.13
C ASP A 287 7.22 36.34 -17.69
N MET A 288 8.41 35.75 -17.56
CA MET A 288 9.04 35.43 -16.28
C MET A 288 9.16 36.65 -15.35
N ARG A 289 9.46 37.82 -15.89
CA ARG A 289 9.69 39.01 -15.08
C ARG A 289 8.37 39.56 -14.55
N GLY A 290 7.38 39.74 -15.42
CA GLY A 290 6.04 40.19 -15.02
C GLY A 290 5.41 39.27 -13.99
N TYR A 291 5.53 37.95 -14.18
CA TYR A 291 5.01 36.96 -13.24
C TYR A 291 5.61 37.09 -11.83
N ARG A 292 6.92 37.36 -11.73
CA ARG A 292 7.60 37.61 -10.45
C ARG A 292 7.15 38.93 -9.81
N GLU A 293 7.05 39.99 -10.59
CA GLU A 293 6.59 41.29 -10.11
C GLU A 293 5.15 41.20 -9.56
N ASP A 294 4.27 40.43 -10.19
CA ASP A 294 2.92 40.19 -9.71
C ASP A 294 2.89 39.31 -8.46
N ALA A 295 3.78 38.32 -8.35
CA ALA A 295 3.94 37.54 -7.13
C ALA A 295 4.39 38.43 -5.96
N ASP A 296 5.36 39.34 -6.16
CA ASP A 296 5.83 40.25 -5.11
C ASP A 296 4.73 41.24 -4.67
N LYS A 297 3.87 41.71 -5.59
CA LYS A 297 2.67 42.50 -5.24
C LYS A 297 1.72 41.70 -4.37
N ARG A 298 1.35 40.48 -4.80
CA ARG A 298 0.46 39.59 -4.03
C ARG A 298 1.03 39.26 -2.65
N ALA A 299 2.34 39.03 -2.55
CA ALA A 299 3.01 38.77 -1.28
C ALA A 299 2.87 39.96 -0.30
N THR A 300 2.97 41.19 -0.83
CA THR A 300 2.80 42.42 -0.05
C THR A 300 1.36 42.57 0.44
N ASP A 301 0.38 42.26 -0.40
CA ASP A 301 -1.04 42.28 -0.05
C ASP A 301 -1.36 41.23 1.03
N ILE A 302 -0.83 40.02 0.88
CA ILE A 302 -0.96 38.93 1.87
C ILE A 302 -0.36 39.34 3.22
N ALA A 303 0.82 39.97 3.21
CA ALA A 303 1.49 40.41 4.43
C ALA A 303 0.74 41.56 5.15
N SER A 304 -0.05 42.34 4.41
CA SER A 304 -0.82 43.48 4.93
C SER A 304 -2.24 43.11 5.37
N ALA A 305 -2.72 41.92 5.02
CA ALA A 305 -4.06 41.46 5.37
C ALA A 305 -4.16 41.04 6.85
N PRO A 306 -5.28 41.34 7.55
CA PRO A 306 -5.49 40.90 8.92
C PRO A 306 -5.58 39.36 8.99
N VAL A 307 -4.83 38.77 9.93
CA VAL A 307 -4.81 37.32 10.15
C VAL A 307 -6.21 36.84 10.55
N SER A 308 -6.88 36.13 9.64
CA SER A 308 -8.12 35.44 9.96
C SER A 308 -7.81 34.13 10.69
N PRO A 309 -8.53 33.79 11.77
CA PRO A 309 -8.32 32.51 12.45
C PRO A 309 -8.63 31.35 11.50
N VAL A 310 -7.64 30.48 11.30
CA VAL A 310 -7.81 29.22 10.55
C VAL A 310 -8.76 28.34 11.35
N LYS A 311 -9.95 28.08 10.81
CA LYS A 311 -10.85 27.05 11.33
C LYS A 311 -10.25 25.69 11.01
N THR A 312 -9.74 25.00 12.01
CA THR A 312 -9.34 23.60 11.88
C THR A 312 -10.52 22.73 12.31
N ASP A 313 -11.33 22.27 11.36
CA ASP A 313 -12.13 21.07 11.55
C ASP A 313 -11.15 19.89 11.55
N VAL A 314 -10.59 19.57 12.71
CA VAL A 314 -9.71 18.40 12.86
C VAL A 314 -10.62 17.17 12.97
N PRO A 315 -10.59 16.24 12.00
CA PRO A 315 -11.33 14.99 12.14
C PRO A 315 -10.83 14.23 13.37
N ASP A 316 -11.77 13.64 14.13
CA ASP A 316 -11.42 12.81 15.28
C ASP A 316 -10.52 11.67 14.82
N ILE A 317 -9.31 11.60 15.40
CA ILE A 317 -8.33 10.57 15.07
C ILE A 317 -8.88 9.17 15.29
N SER A 318 -9.75 8.99 16.29
CA SER A 318 -10.42 7.73 16.59
C SER A 318 -11.27 7.25 15.42
N ASP A 319 -12.00 8.15 14.77
CA ASP A 319 -12.83 7.82 13.61
C ASP A 319 -11.98 7.45 12.39
N VAL A 320 -10.88 8.16 12.18
CA VAL A 320 -9.96 7.89 11.05
C VAL A 320 -9.28 6.52 11.22
N VAL A 321 -8.82 6.20 12.43
CA VAL A 321 -8.24 4.89 12.75
C VAL A 321 -9.29 3.79 12.60
N THR A 322 -10.52 3.99 13.10
CA THR A 322 -11.61 3.01 12.94
C THR A 322 -11.91 2.72 11.47
N LYS A 323 -11.97 3.75 10.62
CA LYS A 323 -12.13 3.59 9.17
C LYS A 323 -10.93 2.89 8.52
N ALA A 324 -9.71 3.17 8.98
CA ALA A 324 -8.51 2.48 8.51
C ALA A 324 -8.55 0.98 8.86
N ILE A 325 -8.91 0.63 10.10
CA ILE A 325 -9.06 -0.75 10.56
C ILE A 325 -10.13 -1.49 9.73
N ALA A 326 -11.32 -0.89 9.57
CA ALA A 326 -12.39 -1.49 8.78
C ALA A 326 -11.96 -1.76 7.33
N GLY A 327 -11.35 -0.76 6.68
CA GLY A 327 -10.91 -0.89 5.28
C GLY A 327 -9.76 -1.89 5.08
N LEU A 328 -8.91 -2.10 6.08
CA LEU A 328 -7.90 -3.17 6.06
C LEU A 328 -8.53 -4.54 6.31
N SER A 329 -9.46 -4.62 7.26
CA SER A 329 -10.15 -5.86 7.66
C SER A 329 -10.97 -6.46 6.52
N ASP A 330 -11.50 -5.61 5.62
CA ASP A 330 -12.22 -6.07 4.42
C ASP A 330 -11.33 -6.85 3.44
N ARG A 331 -10.01 -6.68 3.50
CA ARG A 331 -9.05 -7.22 2.52
C ARG A 331 -7.97 -8.09 3.13
N LYS A 332 -7.79 -8.06 4.45
CA LYS A 332 -6.72 -8.75 5.16
C LYS A 332 -7.23 -9.25 6.51
N VAL A 333 -6.91 -10.49 6.83
CA VAL A 333 -7.13 -11.11 8.16
C VAL A 333 -6.15 -10.57 9.18
N GLN A 334 -4.92 -10.35 8.70
CA GLN A 334 -3.79 -9.93 9.48
C GLN A 334 -3.10 -8.79 8.75
N PHE A 335 -2.73 -7.76 9.48
CA PHE A 335 -2.04 -6.60 8.95
C PHE A 335 -1.02 -6.08 9.96
N THR A 336 0.02 -5.43 9.46
CA THR A 336 1.12 -4.95 10.30
C THR A 336 0.83 -3.55 10.84
N TYR A 337 1.59 -3.14 11.86
CA TYR A 337 1.55 -1.73 12.31
C TYR A 337 1.82 -0.75 11.17
N ALA A 338 2.73 -1.10 10.26
CA ALA A 338 3.07 -0.28 9.09
C ALA A 338 1.90 -0.12 8.12
N ASP A 339 1.12 -1.20 7.89
CA ASP A 339 -0.10 -1.16 7.07
C ASP A 339 -1.15 -0.22 7.67
N LEU A 340 -1.36 -0.30 8.99
CA LEU A 340 -2.28 0.56 9.73
C LEU A 340 -1.83 2.01 9.70
N LEU A 341 -0.57 2.28 10.03
CA LEU A 341 -0.01 3.63 10.04
C LEU A 341 -0.13 4.27 8.66
N ALA A 342 0.26 3.54 7.60
CA ALA A 342 0.12 4.03 6.24
C ALA A 342 -1.33 4.31 5.85
N ARG A 343 -2.27 3.42 6.22
CA ARG A 343 -3.68 3.60 5.90
C ARG A 343 -4.32 4.75 6.68
N THR A 344 -3.96 4.94 7.94
CA THR A 344 -4.42 6.05 8.79
C THR A 344 -3.86 7.37 8.29
N VAL A 345 -2.55 7.47 8.10
CA VAL A 345 -1.89 8.69 7.60
C VAL A 345 -2.39 9.06 6.20
N SER A 346 -2.73 8.09 5.35
CA SER A 346 -3.31 8.37 4.03
C SER A 346 -4.67 9.07 4.06
N GLN A 347 -5.43 8.91 5.15
CA GLN A 347 -6.74 9.52 5.37
C GLN A 347 -6.66 10.84 6.14
N LEU A 348 -5.51 11.14 6.75
CA LEU A 348 -5.27 12.39 7.46
C LEU A 348 -4.75 13.49 6.53
N GLU A 349 -4.93 14.72 6.98
CA GLU A 349 -4.24 15.86 6.38
C GLU A 349 -2.73 15.72 6.62
N ALA A 350 -1.93 15.95 5.59
CA ALA A 350 -0.49 15.80 5.67
C ALA A 350 0.14 17.05 6.28
N LYS A 351 0.09 17.12 7.60
CA LYS A 351 0.68 18.20 8.41
C LYS A 351 1.84 17.65 9.27
N PRO A 352 2.80 18.50 9.68
CA PRO A 352 3.80 18.09 10.67
C PRO A 352 3.13 17.52 11.93
N GLY A 353 3.63 16.38 12.43
CA GLY A 353 3.08 15.68 13.60
C GLY A 353 2.02 14.62 13.27
N VAL A 354 1.63 14.46 12.00
CA VAL A 354 0.61 13.48 11.59
C VAL A 354 0.95 12.04 11.99
N PHE A 355 2.22 11.65 11.97
CA PHE A 355 2.64 10.30 12.36
C PHE A 355 2.46 10.06 13.87
N GLU A 356 2.79 11.02 14.72
CA GLU A 356 2.60 10.91 16.17
C GLU A 356 1.11 10.88 16.54
N GLN A 357 0.30 11.70 15.86
CA GLN A 357 -1.15 11.66 16.01
C GLN A 357 -1.72 10.31 15.58
N ALA A 358 -1.29 9.78 14.43
CA ALA A 358 -1.72 8.47 13.94
C ALA A 358 -1.31 7.34 14.87
N ARG A 359 -0.08 7.37 15.42
CA ARG A 359 0.39 6.39 16.42
C ARG A 359 -0.46 6.42 17.67
N THR A 360 -0.68 7.60 18.23
CA THR A 360 -1.53 7.78 19.43
C THR A 360 -2.93 7.20 19.21
N GLY A 361 -3.52 7.43 18.04
CA GLY A 361 -4.82 6.87 17.69
C GLY A 361 -4.81 5.35 17.53
N ILE A 362 -3.76 4.77 16.95
CA ILE A 362 -3.59 3.32 16.81
C ILE A 362 -3.38 2.67 18.18
N ASP A 363 -2.57 3.28 19.04
CA ASP A 363 -2.31 2.78 20.39
C ASP A 363 -3.61 2.79 21.23
N ALA A 364 -4.41 3.85 21.13
CA ALA A 364 -5.73 3.90 21.75
C ALA A 364 -6.69 2.82 21.19
N ALA A 365 -6.59 2.47 19.90
CA ALA A 365 -7.38 1.39 19.31
C ALA A 365 -6.93 0.00 19.80
N ILE A 366 -5.65 -0.18 20.14
CA ILE A 366 -5.14 -1.40 20.80
C ILE A 366 -5.67 -1.47 22.24
N GLU A 367 -5.62 -0.37 23.00
CA GLU A 367 -6.16 -0.31 24.37
C GLU A 367 -7.68 -0.58 24.44
N ARG A 368 -8.42 -0.17 23.41
CA ARG A 368 -9.87 -0.40 23.29
C ARG A 368 -10.22 -1.75 22.65
N GLU A 369 -9.23 -2.63 22.45
CA GLU A 369 -9.39 -3.94 21.82
C GLU A 369 -10.03 -3.89 20.42
N GLN A 370 -9.99 -2.76 19.73
CA GLN A 370 -10.36 -2.68 18.31
C GLN A 370 -9.31 -3.37 17.42
N LEU A 371 -8.06 -3.31 17.86
CA LEU A 371 -6.93 -4.01 17.29
C LEU A 371 -6.43 -5.06 18.28
N ILE A 372 -6.39 -6.31 17.84
CA ILE A 372 -5.99 -7.45 18.65
C ILE A 372 -4.60 -7.89 18.19
N PRO A 373 -3.55 -7.75 19.02
CA PRO A 373 -2.22 -8.21 18.68
C PRO A 373 -2.19 -9.75 18.63
N LEU A 374 -1.66 -10.30 17.54
CA LEU A 374 -1.54 -11.76 17.33
C LEU A 374 -0.19 -12.31 17.79
N ASP A 375 0.81 -11.45 17.85
CA ASP A 375 2.12 -11.76 18.39
C ASP A 375 2.38 -10.93 19.66
N ARG A 376 3.35 -11.40 20.46
CA ARG A 376 3.81 -10.65 21.64
C ARG A 376 4.60 -9.39 21.25
N GLU A 377 5.06 -9.31 20.00
CA GLU A 377 5.91 -8.24 19.47
C GLU A 377 5.11 -7.02 18.98
N LYS A 378 3.76 -7.05 19.05
CA LYS A 378 2.85 -6.04 18.50
C LYS A 378 3.15 -5.72 17.03
N GLY A 379 3.67 -6.68 16.28
CA GLY A 379 4.05 -6.53 14.87
C GLY A 379 2.89 -6.84 13.94
N LEU A 380 2.09 -7.85 14.32
CA LEU A 380 0.96 -8.37 13.56
C LEU A 380 -0.34 -8.26 14.35
N PHE A 381 -1.37 -7.72 13.70
CA PHE A 381 -2.67 -7.47 14.29
C PHE A 381 -3.78 -8.15 13.48
N THR A 382 -4.83 -8.56 14.18
CA THR A 382 -6.17 -8.71 13.60
C THR A 382 -7.09 -7.63 14.16
N SER A 383 -8.30 -7.49 13.62
CA SER A 383 -9.30 -6.57 14.16
C SER A 383 -10.35 -7.33 14.97
N ASN A 384 -10.96 -6.65 15.94
CA ASN A 384 -12.16 -7.19 16.57
C ASN A 384 -13.31 -7.40 15.58
N ILE A 385 -13.39 -6.59 14.52
CA ILE A 385 -14.34 -6.77 13.41
C ILE A 385 -14.20 -8.18 12.86
N HIS A 386 -12.96 -8.61 12.57
CA HIS A 386 -12.70 -9.94 12.04
C HIS A 386 -13.11 -11.04 13.03
N VAL A 387 -12.68 -10.92 14.28
CA VAL A 387 -12.98 -11.92 15.32
C VAL A 387 -14.49 -12.03 15.57
N LEU A 388 -15.20 -10.90 15.63
CA LEU A 388 -16.65 -10.87 15.79
C LEU A 388 -17.37 -11.47 14.58
N ASP A 389 -16.88 -11.19 13.37
CA ASP A 389 -17.43 -11.78 12.14
C ASP A 389 -17.25 -13.31 12.15
N GLU A 390 -16.07 -13.83 12.53
CA GLU A 390 -15.83 -15.28 12.64
C GLU A 390 -16.73 -15.94 13.70
N LEU A 391 -16.83 -15.34 14.89
CA LEU A 391 -17.72 -15.83 15.95
C LEU A 391 -19.18 -15.83 15.52
N SER A 392 -19.60 -14.80 14.79
CA SER A 392 -20.97 -14.67 14.26
C SER A 392 -21.25 -15.73 13.19
N VAL A 393 -20.31 -15.99 12.28
CA VAL A 393 -20.42 -17.06 11.28
C VAL A 393 -20.54 -18.41 11.97
N LYS A 394 -19.73 -18.67 13.00
CA LYS A 394 -19.78 -19.92 13.76
C LYS A 394 -21.12 -20.10 14.48
N ALA A 395 -21.60 -19.06 15.17
CA ALA A 395 -22.87 -19.09 15.89
C ALA A 395 -24.06 -19.30 14.95
N LEU A 396 -24.15 -18.53 13.86
CA LEU A 396 -25.22 -18.65 12.87
C LEU A 396 -25.19 -20.01 12.16
N SER A 397 -24.00 -20.54 11.86
CA SER A 397 -23.86 -21.88 11.27
C SER A 397 -24.44 -22.97 12.18
N GLN A 398 -24.16 -22.90 13.49
CA GLN A 398 -24.73 -23.81 14.47
C GLN A 398 -26.25 -23.63 14.61
N GLU A 399 -26.74 -22.39 14.58
CA GLU A 399 -28.17 -22.13 14.70
C GLU A 399 -28.96 -22.64 13.49
N ILE A 400 -28.44 -22.46 12.26
CA ILE A 400 -29.03 -23.04 11.04
C ILE A 400 -29.08 -24.57 11.12
N GLN A 401 -28.07 -25.22 11.70
CA GLN A 401 -28.09 -26.67 11.88
C GLN A 401 -29.15 -27.13 12.89
N ARG A 402 -29.50 -26.29 13.86
CA ARG A 402 -30.49 -26.61 14.91
C ARG A 402 -31.92 -26.26 14.52
N GLN A 403 -32.13 -25.12 13.87
CA GLN A 403 -33.47 -24.58 13.57
C GLN A 403 -33.99 -24.94 12.19
N ASN A 404 -33.14 -24.93 11.17
CA ASN A 404 -33.60 -25.20 9.81
C ASN A 404 -33.83 -26.71 9.61
N HIS A 405 -34.64 -27.02 8.60
CA HIS A 405 -34.86 -28.40 8.17
C HIS A 405 -34.98 -28.50 6.65
N VAL A 406 -34.46 -29.59 6.08
CA VAL A 406 -34.56 -29.86 4.65
C VAL A 406 -35.75 -30.79 4.40
N SER A 407 -36.85 -30.23 3.90
CA SER A 407 -38.02 -30.98 3.44
C SER A 407 -37.88 -31.40 1.98
N VAL A 408 -38.51 -32.53 1.65
CA VAL A 408 -38.66 -33.04 0.28
C VAL A 408 -40.11 -32.83 -0.15
N THR A 409 -40.31 -32.35 -1.37
CA THR A 409 -41.63 -32.09 -1.96
C THR A 409 -41.83 -33.05 -3.14
N PRO A 410 -42.45 -34.23 -2.94
CA PRO A 410 -42.55 -35.25 -3.98
C PRO A 410 -43.28 -34.78 -5.26
N ASP A 411 -44.24 -33.87 -5.11
CA ASP A 411 -45.06 -33.39 -6.23
C ASP A 411 -44.26 -32.54 -7.24
N THR A 412 -43.17 -31.92 -6.80
CA THR A 412 -42.26 -31.12 -7.63
C THR A 412 -40.93 -31.83 -7.88
N ALA A 413 -40.77 -33.07 -7.40
CA ALA A 413 -39.54 -33.84 -7.54
C ALA A 413 -39.29 -34.26 -9.00
N VAL A 414 -38.06 -34.05 -9.47
CA VAL A 414 -37.64 -34.44 -10.81
C VAL A 414 -36.95 -35.79 -10.79
N VAL A 415 -37.36 -36.70 -11.68
CA VAL A 415 -36.72 -38.02 -11.80
C VAL A 415 -35.26 -37.86 -12.23
N ARG A 416 -34.36 -38.40 -11.41
CA ARG A 416 -32.91 -38.37 -11.64
C ARG A 416 -32.53 -39.15 -12.91
N GLN A 417 -31.76 -38.50 -13.80
CA GLN A 417 -31.31 -39.08 -15.07
C GLN A 417 -29.89 -39.70 -15.02
N SER A 418 -29.10 -39.39 -14.00
CA SER A 418 -27.72 -39.86 -13.84
C SER A 418 -27.40 -40.18 -12.37
N PRO A 419 -26.56 -41.18 -12.07
CA PRO A 419 -26.18 -41.46 -10.69
C PRO A 419 -25.38 -40.30 -10.09
N PHE A 420 -25.52 -40.13 -8.77
CA PHE A 420 -24.66 -39.23 -8.01
C PHE A 420 -23.28 -39.84 -7.78
N SER A 421 -22.29 -38.97 -7.65
CA SER A 421 -21.02 -39.22 -7.00
C SER A 421 -21.23 -39.59 -5.52
N ASP A 422 -20.20 -40.18 -4.92
CA ASP A 422 -20.24 -40.61 -3.53
C ASP A 422 -20.54 -39.44 -2.58
N ALA A 423 -19.94 -38.27 -2.82
CA ALA A 423 -20.15 -37.08 -1.99
C ALA A 423 -21.59 -36.56 -2.07
N VAL A 424 -22.15 -36.43 -3.28
CA VAL A 424 -23.54 -35.93 -3.43
C VAL A 424 -24.56 -36.98 -2.97
N SER A 425 -24.25 -38.27 -3.09
CA SER A 425 -25.09 -39.35 -2.54
C SER A 425 -25.27 -39.22 -1.03
N VAL A 426 -24.19 -38.93 -0.29
CA VAL A 426 -24.25 -38.71 1.16
C VAL A 426 -25.09 -37.47 1.48
N LEU A 427 -24.93 -36.36 0.74
CA LEU A 427 -25.77 -35.16 0.92
C LEU A 427 -27.25 -35.43 0.65
N ALA A 428 -27.57 -36.19 -0.39
CA ALA A 428 -28.94 -36.53 -0.76
C ALA A 428 -29.64 -37.38 0.31
N GLN A 429 -28.89 -38.28 0.94
CA GLN A 429 -29.37 -39.15 2.01
C GLN A 429 -29.52 -38.40 3.32
N ASP A 430 -28.48 -37.69 3.74
CA ASP A 430 -28.39 -37.03 5.04
C ASP A 430 -29.19 -35.72 5.12
N ARG A 431 -29.42 -35.09 3.95
CA ARG A 431 -30.16 -33.84 3.79
C ARG A 431 -29.75 -32.76 4.80
N PRO A 432 -28.45 -32.45 4.90
CA PRO A 432 -28.03 -31.43 5.86
C PRO A 432 -28.56 -30.06 5.42
N THR A 433 -28.90 -29.22 6.39
CA THR A 433 -29.26 -27.80 6.14
C THR A 433 -28.08 -27.03 5.55
N MET A 434 -26.87 -27.50 5.82
CA MET A 434 -25.63 -26.97 5.27
C MET A 434 -24.66 -28.08 4.85
N GLY A 435 -24.21 -28.05 3.61
CA GLY A 435 -23.22 -28.99 3.08
C GLY A 435 -22.10 -28.28 2.36
N LEU A 436 -20.87 -28.79 2.47
CA LEU A 436 -19.72 -28.30 1.72
C LEU A 436 -19.12 -29.44 0.91
N VAL A 437 -19.07 -29.27 -0.42
CA VAL A 437 -18.49 -30.21 -1.37
C VAL A 437 -17.20 -29.63 -1.92
N SER A 438 -16.09 -30.35 -1.73
CA SER A 438 -14.79 -29.95 -2.28
C SER A 438 -14.38 -30.85 -3.45
N GLY A 439 -13.78 -30.27 -4.48
CA GLY A 439 -13.25 -31.05 -5.61
C GLY A 439 -12.25 -30.29 -6.48
N GLN A 440 -11.20 -30.98 -6.91
CA GLN A 440 -10.25 -30.45 -7.90
C GLN A 440 -10.80 -30.65 -9.33
N GLY A 441 -10.41 -29.81 -10.30
CA GLY A 441 -10.86 -29.97 -11.71
C GLY A 441 -11.06 -28.71 -12.55
N GLY A 442 -10.53 -27.56 -12.14
CA GLY A 442 -10.66 -26.32 -12.92
C GLY A 442 -12.13 -25.91 -13.14
N ALA A 443 -12.40 -25.15 -14.21
CA ALA A 443 -13.74 -24.65 -14.50
C ALA A 443 -14.73 -25.78 -14.82
N ALA A 444 -14.33 -26.78 -15.61
CA ALA A 444 -15.19 -27.91 -15.98
C ALA A 444 -15.64 -28.71 -14.75
N GLY A 445 -14.72 -29.03 -13.84
CA GLY A 445 -15.07 -29.73 -12.60
C GLY A 445 -15.95 -28.90 -11.65
N GLN A 446 -15.79 -27.57 -11.62
CA GLN A 446 -16.70 -26.69 -10.86
C GLN A 446 -18.13 -26.77 -11.40
N ARG A 447 -18.30 -26.65 -12.72
CA ARG A 447 -19.60 -26.75 -13.39
C ARG A 447 -20.24 -28.12 -13.18
N GLU A 448 -19.46 -29.19 -13.24
CA GLU A 448 -19.96 -30.55 -12.96
C GLU A 448 -20.53 -30.66 -11.54
N ARG A 449 -19.83 -30.16 -10.53
CA ARG A 449 -20.31 -30.15 -9.15
C ARG A 449 -21.58 -29.33 -8.96
N VAL A 450 -21.62 -28.13 -9.51
CA VAL A 450 -22.80 -27.25 -9.39
C VAL A 450 -24.01 -27.93 -10.06
N ALA A 451 -23.84 -28.47 -11.27
CA ALA A 451 -24.90 -29.20 -11.97
C ALA A 451 -25.40 -30.42 -11.19
N GLU A 452 -24.50 -31.15 -10.56
CA GLU A 452 -24.84 -32.32 -9.75
C GLU A 452 -25.61 -31.95 -8.47
N LEU A 453 -25.20 -30.88 -7.77
CA LEU A 453 -25.92 -30.34 -6.61
C LEU A 453 -27.30 -29.81 -7.00
N THR A 454 -27.42 -29.15 -8.16
CA THR A 454 -28.72 -28.72 -8.70
C THR A 454 -29.61 -29.92 -8.99
N LEU A 455 -29.08 -30.99 -9.58
CA LEU A 455 -29.84 -32.21 -9.83
C LEU A 455 -30.34 -32.85 -8.52
N MET A 456 -29.49 -32.88 -7.48
CA MET A 456 -29.88 -33.36 -6.16
C MET A 456 -31.04 -32.56 -5.56
N ALA A 457 -30.98 -31.23 -5.62
CA ALA A 457 -32.06 -30.38 -5.11
C ALA A 457 -33.36 -30.56 -5.91
N ARG A 458 -33.28 -30.69 -7.24
CA ARG A 458 -34.43 -30.98 -8.11
C ARG A 458 -35.07 -32.34 -7.81
N GLU A 459 -34.27 -33.38 -7.55
CA GLU A 459 -34.79 -34.69 -7.13
C GLU A 459 -35.55 -34.60 -5.81
N GLN A 460 -35.20 -33.64 -4.95
CA GLN A 460 -35.90 -33.36 -3.70
C GLN A 460 -37.11 -32.43 -3.86
N GLY A 461 -37.39 -31.97 -5.09
CA GLY A 461 -38.49 -31.04 -5.39
C GLY A 461 -38.25 -29.63 -4.86
N ARG A 462 -36.99 -29.21 -4.77
CA ARG A 462 -36.57 -27.90 -4.22
C ARG A 462 -36.13 -26.98 -5.35
N ASP A 463 -36.61 -25.74 -5.31
CA ASP A 463 -36.14 -24.68 -6.21
C ASP A 463 -34.68 -24.33 -5.92
N VAL A 464 -33.91 -24.01 -6.97
CA VAL A 464 -32.48 -23.77 -6.85
C VAL A 464 -32.13 -22.33 -7.21
N HIS A 465 -31.31 -21.72 -6.37
CA HIS A 465 -30.65 -20.45 -6.68
C HIS A 465 -29.14 -20.67 -6.61
N ILE A 466 -28.40 -20.16 -7.60
CA ILE A 466 -26.94 -20.32 -7.69
C ILE A 466 -26.26 -18.96 -7.58
N ILE A 467 -25.30 -18.84 -6.66
CA ILE A 467 -24.42 -17.67 -6.52
C ILE A 467 -23.06 -17.98 -7.13
N ALA A 468 -22.67 -17.19 -8.12
CA ALA A 468 -21.34 -17.22 -8.70
C ALA A 468 -20.40 -16.22 -8.00
N ALA A 469 -19.17 -16.64 -7.72
CA ALA A 469 -18.17 -15.80 -7.07
C ALA A 469 -17.70 -14.62 -7.94
N ASP A 470 -17.70 -14.77 -9.27
CA ASP A 470 -17.31 -13.74 -10.24
C ASP A 470 -18.11 -13.82 -11.55
N ASN A 471 -18.07 -12.74 -12.35
CA ASN A 471 -18.84 -12.63 -13.60
C ASN A 471 -18.50 -13.73 -14.60
N ARG A 472 -17.23 -14.17 -14.64
CA ARG A 472 -16.77 -15.22 -15.55
C ARG A 472 -17.35 -16.57 -15.15
N SER A 473 -17.33 -16.89 -13.86
CA SER A 473 -18.03 -18.07 -13.32
C SER A 473 -19.52 -18.01 -13.64
N ARG A 474 -20.16 -16.85 -13.49
CA ARG A 474 -21.59 -16.68 -13.79
C ARG A 474 -21.90 -17.04 -15.24
N GLU A 475 -21.22 -16.41 -16.20
CA GLU A 475 -21.40 -16.72 -17.62
C GLU A 475 -21.11 -18.19 -17.94
N PHE A 476 -20.07 -18.75 -17.32
CA PHE A 476 -19.71 -20.14 -17.51
C PHE A 476 -20.76 -21.12 -16.97
N LEU A 477 -21.40 -20.83 -15.84
CA LEU A 477 -22.47 -21.65 -15.29
C LEU A 477 -23.78 -21.48 -16.07
N SER A 478 -24.15 -20.24 -16.44
CA SER A 478 -25.36 -19.96 -17.22
C SER A 478 -25.36 -20.58 -18.62
N ALA A 479 -24.19 -20.90 -19.17
CA ALA A 479 -24.07 -21.59 -20.46
C ALA A 479 -24.29 -23.12 -20.39
N ASP A 480 -24.42 -23.72 -19.20
CA ASP A 480 -24.67 -25.16 -19.07
C ASP A 480 -26.17 -25.47 -19.22
N ALA A 481 -26.51 -26.29 -20.21
CA ALA A 481 -27.89 -26.72 -20.47
C ALA A 481 -28.54 -27.44 -19.27
N ARG A 482 -27.76 -28.09 -18.40
CA ARG A 482 -28.28 -28.77 -17.19
C ARG A 482 -28.78 -27.78 -16.14
N LEU A 483 -28.22 -26.57 -16.13
CA LEU A 483 -28.58 -25.46 -15.24
C LEU A 483 -29.64 -24.54 -15.87
N ALA A 484 -30.11 -24.84 -17.08
CA ALA A 484 -31.16 -24.06 -17.73
C ALA A 484 -32.42 -24.03 -16.85
N GLY A 485 -33.01 -22.85 -16.72
CA GLY A 485 -34.17 -22.59 -15.85
C GLY A 485 -33.83 -22.14 -14.43
N GLU A 486 -32.57 -22.30 -13.98
CA GLU A 486 -32.16 -21.83 -12.66
C GLU A 486 -31.73 -20.37 -12.65
N THR A 487 -31.91 -19.73 -11.50
CA THR A 487 -31.46 -18.36 -11.28
C THR A 487 -29.98 -18.36 -10.89
N VAL A 488 -29.11 -17.86 -11.78
CA VAL A 488 -27.67 -17.71 -11.52
C VAL A 488 -27.31 -16.24 -11.37
N THR A 489 -26.99 -15.79 -10.16
CA THR A 489 -26.64 -14.39 -9.86
C THR A 489 -25.24 -14.26 -9.28
N GLY A 490 -24.76 -13.02 -9.15
CA GLY A 490 -23.53 -12.72 -8.42
C GLY A 490 -23.78 -12.52 -6.93
N LYS A 491 -22.69 -12.30 -6.18
CA LYS A 491 -22.71 -12.14 -4.73
C LYS A 491 -23.59 -10.98 -4.21
N SER A 492 -23.90 -9.98 -5.04
CA SER A 492 -24.79 -8.86 -4.65
C SER A 492 -26.20 -9.32 -4.27
N ALA A 493 -26.68 -10.43 -4.84
CA ALA A 493 -28.01 -10.98 -4.53
C ALA A 493 -28.17 -11.39 -3.06
N LEU A 494 -27.07 -11.63 -2.34
CA LEU A 494 -27.10 -11.89 -0.89
C LEU A 494 -27.47 -10.64 -0.10
N GLN A 495 -27.01 -9.46 -0.54
CA GLN A 495 -27.32 -8.18 0.11
C GLN A 495 -28.72 -7.69 -0.26
N ASP A 496 -29.13 -7.90 -1.51
CA ASP A 496 -30.45 -7.50 -2.01
C ASP A 496 -31.58 -8.42 -1.49
N GLY A 497 -31.24 -9.53 -0.82
CA GLY A 497 -32.19 -10.52 -0.32
C GLY A 497 -32.88 -11.36 -1.41
N THR A 498 -32.47 -11.19 -2.68
CA THR A 498 -33.09 -11.87 -3.83
C THR A 498 -32.57 -13.30 -4.04
N ALA A 499 -31.54 -13.70 -3.29
CA ALA A 499 -30.95 -15.04 -3.35
C ALA A 499 -31.75 -16.12 -2.61
N PHE A 500 -32.72 -15.75 -1.76
CA PHE A 500 -33.33 -16.65 -0.80
C PHE A 500 -34.75 -17.07 -1.24
N ILE A 501 -34.87 -18.25 -1.82
CA ILE A 501 -36.16 -18.87 -2.15
C ILE A 501 -36.64 -19.67 -0.93
N PRO A 502 -37.77 -19.32 -0.27
CA PRO A 502 -38.22 -20.00 0.93
C PRO A 502 -38.36 -21.52 0.75
N GLY A 503 -37.71 -22.31 1.61
CA GLY A 503 -37.71 -23.77 1.50
C GLY A 503 -36.90 -24.36 0.33
N GLY A 504 -36.25 -23.51 -0.48
CA GLY A 504 -35.39 -23.92 -1.61
C GLY A 504 -33.94 -24.24 -1.20
N THR A 505 -33.08 -24.38 -2.21
CA THR A 505 -31.65 -24.67 -2.04
C THR A 505 -30.79 -23.61 -2.72
N LEU A 506 -29.88 -23.01 -1.94
CA LEU A 506 -28.92 -22.01 -2.40
C LEU A 506 -27.54 -22.65 -2.56
N ILE A 507 -27.04 -22.67 -3.78
CA ILE A 507 -25.72 -23.21 -4.14
C ILE A 507 -24.74 -22.07 -4.34
N VAL A 508 -23.60 -22.11 -3.66
CA VAL A 508 -22.52 -21.11 -3.84
C VAL A 508 -21.35 -21.75 -4.58
N ASP A 509 -21.06 -21.26 -5.79
CA ASP A 509 -19.85 -21.62 -6.54
C ASP A 509 -18.63 -20.90 -5.97
N GLN A 510 -17.52 -21.63 -5.87
CA GLN A 510 -16.24 -21.15 -5.35
C GLN A 510 -16.39 -20.45 -4.00
N ALA A 511 -17.03 -21.13 -3.06
CA ALA A 511 -17.29 -20.63 -1.71
C ALA A 511 -16.01 -20.19 -0.98
N GLU A 512 -14.83 -20.71 -1.38
CA GLU A 512 -13.55 -20.25 -0.86
C GLU A 512 -13.26 -18.77 -1.15
N LYS A 513 -13.93 -18.16 -2.14
CA LYS A 513 -13.81 -16.73 -2.48
C LYS A 513 -14.80 -15.82 -1.75
N MET A 514 -15.61 -16.37 -0.84
CA MET A 514 -16.49 -15.56 0.00
C MET A 514 -15.71 -14.89 1.14
N SER A 515 -16.04 -13.63 1.40
CA SER A 515 -15.63 -12.94 2.62
C SER A 515 -16.54 -13.32 3.80
N LEU A 516 -16.06 -13.12 5.04
CA LEU A 516 -16.88 -13.36 6.23
C LEU A 516 -18.20 -12.57 6.21
N LYS A 517 -18.19 -11.30 5.79
CA LYS A 517 -19.40 -10.47 5.69
C LYS A 517 -20.41 -11.04 4.69
N GLU A 518 -19.96 -11.48 3.52
CA GLU A 518 -20.83 -12.13 2.54
C GLU A 518 -21.40 -13.45 3.09
N THR A 519 -20.59 -14.20 3.83
CA THR A 519 -21.05 -15.42 4.51
C THR A 519 -22.06 -15.12 5.61
N LEU A 520 -21.91 -14.05 6.38
CA LEU A 520 -22.91 -13.63 7.37
C LEU A 520 -24.26 -13.33 6.72
N SER A 521 -24.27 -12.56 5.63
CA SER A 521 -25.51 -12.28 4.88
C SER A 521 -26.15 -13.56 4.33
N LEU A 522 -25.33 -14.49 3.81
CA LEU A 522 -25.76 -15.81 3.36
C LEU A 522 -26.44 -16.60 4.49
N LEU A 523 -25.81 -16.67 5.66
CA LEU A 523 -26.30 -17.43 6.80
C LEU A 523 -27.58 -16.83 7.40
N ASP A 524 -27.61 -15.50 7.60
CA ASP A 524 -28.79 -14.81 8.13
C ASP A 524 -30.01 -14.99 7.21
N GLY A 525 -29.85 -14.81 5.90
CA GLY A 525 -30.93 -15.05 4.94
C GLY A 525 -31.36 -16.51 4.87
N ALA A 526 -30.41 -17.45 4.91
CA ALA A 526 -30.73 -18.87 4.90
C ALA A 526 -31.51 -19.30 6.15
N MET A 527 -31.18 -18.77 7.32
CA MET A 527 -31.90 -19.00 8.57
C MET A 527 -33.33 -18.45 8.48
N ARG A 528 -33.50 -17.18 8.06
CA ARG A 528 -34.81 -16.52 7.99
C ARG A 528 -35.80 -17.18 7.03
N HIS A 529 -35.30 -17.75 5.94
CA HIS A 529 -36.12 -18.32 4.86
C HIS A 529 -36.11 -19.86 4.83
N ASN A 530 -35.50 -20.51 5.83
CA ASN A 530 -35.34 -21.97 5.91
C ASN A 530 -34.74 -22.57 4.62
N VAL A 531 -33.69 -21.93 4.10
CA VAL A 531 -33.00 -22.31 2.85
C VAL A 531 -31.87 -23.27 3.17
N GLN A 532 -31.73 -24.31 2.35
CA GLN A 532 -30.56 -25.20 2.41
C GLN A 532 -29.37 -24.52 1.73
N VAL A 533 -28.20 -24.51 2.38
CA VAL A 533 -26.98 -23.91 1.82
C VAL A 533 -26.00 -24.99 1.40
N LEU A 534 -25.65 -25.03 0.12
CA LEU A 534 -24.66 -25.96 -0.42
C LEU A 534 -23.47 -25.17 -0.99
N LEU A 535 -22.30 -25.37 -0.40
CA LEU A 535 -21.07 -24.67 -0.76
C LEU A 535 -20.21 -25.57 -1.65
N SER A 536 -19.67 -25.03 -2.75
CA SER A 536 -18.71 -25.72 -3.62
C SER A 536 -17.33 -25.08 -3.45
N ASP A 537 -16.35 -25.88 -3.03
CA ASP A 537 -14.94 -25.48 -2.89
C ASP A 537 -14.10 -26.06 -4.02
N SER A 538 -13.37 -25.20 -4.73
CA SER A 538 -12.52 -25.63 -5.85
C SER A 538 -11.12 -26.10 -5.46
N GLY A 539 -10.79 -26.07 -4.18
CA GLY A 539 -9.46 -26.42 -3.66
C GLY A 539 -8.37 -25.45 -4.08
N LYS A 540 -8.76 -24.28 -4.61
CA LYS A 540 -7.86 -23.17 -4.93
C LYS A 540 -7.61 -22.33 -3.68
N ARG A 541 -6.66 -21.39 -3.78
CA ARG A 541 -6.26 -20.52 -2.66
C ARG A 541 -7.50 -19.82 -2.07
N SER A 542 -7.68 -19.95 -0.77
CA SER A 542 -8.78 -19.32 -0.04
C SER A 542 -8.74 -17.80 -0.18
N GLY A 543 -9.92 -17.19 -0.20
CA GLY A 543 -10.12 -15.75 -0.05
C GLY A 543 -9.61 -15.24 1.30
N THR A 544 -9.60 -13.93 1.43
CA THR A 544 -9.15 -13.23 2.64
C THR A 544 -10.16 -13.45 3.77
N GLY A 545 -9.73 -14.07 4.88
CA GLY A 545 -10.61 -14.39 6.01
C GLY A 545 -11.44 -15.61 5.69
N SER A 546 -10.84 -16.79 5.84
CA SER A 546 -11.42 -18.04 5.35
C SER A 546 -12.71 -18.38 6.11
N ALA A 547 -13.82 -17.76 5.70
CA ALA A 547 -15.16 -18.07 6.15
C ALA A 547 -15.42 -19.57 5.98
N LEU A 548 -14.86 -20.16 4.93
CA LEU A 548 -14.88 -21.60 4.68
C LEU A 548 -14.15 -22.41 5.78
N THR A 549 -13.04 -21.92 6.33
CA THR A 549 -12.36 -22.56 7.47
C THR A 549 -13.21 -22.48 8.73
N VAL A 550 -13.77 -21.30 9.02
CA VAL A 550 -14.67 -21.11 10.19
C VAL A 550 -15.89 -22.05 10.09
N LEU A 551 -16.48 -22.19 8.90
CA LEU A 551 -17.59 -23.10 8.63
C LEU A 551 -17.20 -24.59 8.73
N LYS A 552 -15.95 -24.95 8.42
CA LYS A 552 -15.45 -26.32 8.64
C LYS A 552 -15.33 -26.62 10.13
N GLU A 553 -14.89 -25.64 10.92
CA GLU A 553 -14.73 -25.78 12.37
C GLU A 553 -16.05 -25.70 13.15
N SER A 554 -17.11 -25.13 12.57
CA SER A 554 -18.43 -25.03 13.20
C SER A 554 -19.24 -26.33 13.18
N GLY A 555 -18.75 -27.40 12.54
CA GLY A 555 -19.35 -28.73 12.57
C GLY A 555 -20.24 -29.07 11.36
N GLY A 556 -20.16 -28.32 10.26
CA GLY A 556 -20.87 -28.65 9.02
C GLY A 556 -20.43 -29.98 8.40
N LYS A 557 -21.34 -30.69 7.72
CA LYS A 557 -21.00 -31.93 6.99
C LYS A 557 -20.11 -31.59 5.80
N TYR A 558 -18.84 -31.98 5.89
CA TYR A 558 -17.81 -31.76 4.86
C TYR A 558 -17.58 -33.03 4.06
N LEU A 559 -17.74 -32.95 2.73
CA LEU A 559 -17.59 -34.09 1.84
C LEU A 559 -16.63 -33.72 0.71
N SER A 560 -15.67 -34.62 0.44
CA SER A 560 -14.70 -34.45 -0.62
C SER A 560 -15.04 -35.37 -1.79
N LEU A 561 -15.07 -34.82 -3.00
CA LEU A 561 -15.12 -35.59 -4.23
C LEU A 561 -13.72 -36.11 -4.54
N ALA A 562 -13.47 -37.37 -4.23
CA ALA A 562 -12.30 -38.06 -4.76
C ALA A 562 -12.48 -38.22 -6.28
N GLY A 563 -11.64 -37.55 -7.07
CA GLY A 563 -11.62 -37.75 -8.51
C GLY A 563 -11.27 -39.20 -8.85
N ARG A 564 -12.03 -39.83 -9.74
CA ARG A 564 -11.63 -41.12 -10.34
C ARG A 564 -10.22 -40.95 -10.91
N LYS A 565 -9.27 -41.73 -10.39
CA LYS A 565 -7.97 -41.89 -11.05
C LYS A 565 -8.21 -42.44 -12.45
N ALA A 566 -7.71 -41.72 -13.45
CA ALA A 566 -7.57 -42.26 -14.80
C ALA A 566 -6.54 -43.41 -14.76
N GLY A 567 -6.97 -44.61 -15.13
CA GLY A 567 -6.17 -45.71 -15.66
C GLY A 567 -4.99 -46.20 -14.82
N ASP A 568 -5.22 -47.21 -13.99
CA ASP A 568 -4.20 -48.22 -13.70
C ASP A 568 -4.02 -49.06 -14.98
N CYS A 569 -3.09 -48.62 -15.85
CA CYS A 569 -2.46 -49.51 -16.82
C CYS A 569 -1.46 -50.38 -16.05
N GLY A 570 -1.68 -51.69 -16.11
CA GLY A 570 -1.08 -52.65 -15.21
C GLY A 570 0.43 -52.84 -15.33
N HIS A 571 0.99 -53.40 -14.27
CA HIS A 571 2.11 -54.32 -14.34
C HIS A 571 1.80 -55.54 -13.48
N HIS A 572 1.39 -56.61 -14.15
CA HIS A 572 1.71 -57.97 -13.72
C HIS A 572 3.20 -58.20 -13.95
N GLN A 573 3.98 -58.26 -12.87
CA GLN A 573 4.88 -59.36 -12.48
C GLN A 573 5.68 -58.97 -11.24
#